data_AF-A0A125W5K2-F1
#
_entry.id   AF-A0A125W5K2-F1
#
_cell.length_a   1.000
_cell.length_b   1.000
_cell.length_c   1.000
_cell.angle_alpha   90.00
_cell.angle_beta   90.00
_cell.angle_gamma   90.00
#
_symmetry.space_group_name_H-M   'P 1'
#
loop_
_entity.id
_entity.type
_entity.pdbx_description
1 polymer ?
#
loop_
_entity_poly.entity_id
_entity_poly.type
_entity_poly.pdbx_seq_one_letter_code
_entity_poly.pdbx_strand_id
1 'polypeptide(L)'
;MNSVIFEDIARIQAEKKQKRKEMLKLMNENPDWYRHPKSMVYRQIKMLGKDIGEQTMDKSKPISSIDKDKFTIQEYLYLQWIGYSVNAIIEALGMPRSKFWEYKAEHLN
;
A
#
# COMPACT_ATOMS: atom_id res chain seq x y z
N MET A 1 31.74 -0.22 -20.63
CA MET A 1 30.51 -1.03 -20.44
C MET A 1 29.89 -0.59 -19.12
N ASN A 2 28.77 0.12 -19.13
CA ASN A 2 28.11 0.57 -17.91
C ASN A 2 27.23 -0.55 -17.38
N SER A 3 27.66 -1.09 -16.25
CA SER A 3 27.01 -2.19 -15.53
C SER A 3 25.89 -1.61 -14.66
N VAL A 4 24.68 -2.16 -14.79
CA VAL A 4 23.51 -2.08 -13.89
C VAL A 4 22.34 -1.15 -14.28
N ILE A 5 21.17 -1.80 -14.35
CA ILE A 5 19.83 -1.37 -14.75
C ILE A 5 19.14 -0.67 -13.55
N PHE A 6 19.09 0.67 -13.51
CA PHE A 6 18.42 1.40 -12.42
C PHE A 6 17.28 2.33 -12.88
N GLU A 7 17.39 2.97 -14.05
CA GLU A 7 16.33 3.86 -14.58
C GLU A 7 15.01 3.11 -14.83
N ASP A 8 15.08 1.83 -15.22
CA ASP A 8 13.90 1.01 -15.46
C ASP A 8 13.15 0.65 -14.17
N ILE A 9 13.84 0.36 -13.06
CA ILE A 9 13.21 -0.07 -11.80
C ILE A 9 12.33 1.04 -11.20
N ALA A 10 12.79 2.29 -11.26
CA ALA A 10 12.05 3.43 -10.72
C ALA A 10 10.80 3.78 -11.56
N ARG A 11 10.93 3.75 -12.89
CA ARG A 11 9.80 3.92 -13.82
C ARG A 11 8.76 2.81 -13.61
N ILE A 12 9.24 1.58 -13.48
CA ILE A 12 8.46 0.41 -13.11
C ILE A 12 7.75 0.68 -11.77
N GLN A 13 8.42 1.08 -10.67
CA GLN A 13 7.77 1.38 -9.38
C GLN A 13 6.69 2.47 -9.45
N ALA A 14 6.89 3.52 -10.27
CA ALA A 14 5.99 4.64 -10.41
C ALA A 14 4.73 4.30 -11.20
N GLU A 15 4.87 3.59 -12.32
CA GLU A 15 3.74 3.06 -13.08
C GLU A 15 2.88 2.17 -12.19
N LYS A 16 3.55 1.35 -11.39
CA LYS A 16 2.94 0.42 -10.47
C LYS A 16 2.25 1.12 -9.28
N LYS A 17 2.79 2.22 -8.79
CA LYS A 17 2.13 3.12 -7.82
C LYS A 17 0.88 3.80 -8.39
N GLN A 18 0.97 4.31 -9.61
CA GLN A 18 -0.13 5.01 -10.27
C GLN A 18 -1.28 4.05 -10.54
N LYS A 19 -0.96 2.87 -11.06
CA LYS A 19 -1.93 1.80 -11.27
C LYS A 19 -2.55 1.34 -9.93
N ARG A 20 -1.82 1.34 -8.80
CA ARG A 20 -2.40 1.07 -7.45
C ARG A 20 -3.41 2.13 -7.04
N LYS A 21 -3.14 3.41 -7.29
CA LYS A 21 -4.08 4.49 -6.97
C LYS A 21 -5.33 4.45 -7.82
N GLU A 22 -5.17 4.22 -9.12
CA GLU A 22 -6.27 4.08 -10.06
C GLU A 22 -7.12 2.87 -9.73
N MET A 23 -6.47 1.74 -9.41
CA MET A 23 -7.13 0.56 -8.88
C MET A 23 -7.91 0.90 -7.61
N LEU A 24 -7.30 1.53 -6.61
CA LEU A 24 -7.97 1.89 -5.35
C LEU A 24 -9.14 2.87 -5.55
N LYS A 25 -9.00 3.85 -6.43
CA LYS A 25 -10.07 4.78 -6.77
C LYS A 25 -11.24 4.05 -7.41
N LEU A 26 -10.98 3.20 -8.41
CA LEU A 26 -12.01 2.39 -9.06
C LEU A 26 -12.71 1.47 -8.07
N MET A 27 -11.96 0.86 -7.15
CA MET A 27 -12.50 0.02 -6.09
C MET A 27 -13.36 0.81 -5.10
N ASN A 28 -12.94 2.03 -4.71
CA ASN A 28 -13.68 2.89 -3.78
C ASN A 28 -14.96 3.47 -4.41
N GLU A 29 -14.93 3.84 -5.69
CA GLU A 29 -16.07 4.39 -6.41
C GLU A 29 -17.08 3.31 -6.83
N ASN A 30 -16.63 2.07 -6.97
CA ASN A 30 -17.47 0.94 -7.35
C ASN A 30 -17.33 -0.18 -6.32
N PRO A 31 -17.86 -0.03 -5.09
CA PRO A 31 -17.61 -0.99 -4.01
C PRO A 31 -17.96 -2.45 -4.37
N ASP A 32 -18.89 -2.68 -5.31
CA ASP A 32 -19.32 -4.01 -5.80
C ASP A 32 -18.72 -4.44 -7.16
N TRP A 33 -17.68 -3.75 -7.65
CA TRP A 33 -17.04 -3.98 -8.96
C TRP A 33 -16.70 -5.46 -9.25
N TYR A 34 -16.35 -6.22 -8.21
CA TYR A 34 -15.94 -7.62 -8.28
C TYR A 34 -17.09 -8.58 -8.62
N ARG A 35 -18.35 -8.18 -8.44
CA ARG A 35 -19.56 -8.99 -8.69
C ARG A 35 -19.99 -9.01 -10.15
N HIS A 36 -19.38 -8.16 -10.97
CA HIS A 36 -19.72 -7.99 -12.38
C HIS A 36 -18.49 -8.34 -13.24
N PRO A 37 -18.15 -9.63 -13.42
CA PRO A 37 -16.94 -10.04 -14.13
C PRO A 37 -16.95 -9.70 -15.63
N LYS A 38 -18.14 -9.42 -16.18
CA LYS A 38 -18.33 -8.93 -17.54
C LYS A 38 -18.22 -7.40 -17.64
N SER A 39 -18.12 -6.69 -16.51
CA SER A 39 -18.03 -5.22 -16.47
C SER A 39 -16.64 -4.70 -16.88
N MET A 40 -16.63 -3.46 -17.34
CA MET A 40 -15.39 -2.78 -17.72
C MET A 40 -14.51 -2.45 -16.51
N VAL A 41 -15.12 -2.06 -15.38
CA VAL A 41 -14.42 -1.76 -14.13
C VAL A 41 -13.65 -2.99 -13.63
N TYR A 42 -14.30 -4.17 -13.69
CA TYR A 42 -13.65 -5.44 -13.35
C TYR A 42 -12.40 -5.70 -14.19
N ARG A 43 -12.50 -5.52 -15.51
CA ARG A 43 -11.36 -5.74 -16.43
C ARG A 43 -10.25 -4.72 -16.20
N GLN A 44 -10.58 -3.45 -15.99
CA GLN A 44 -9.63 -2.37 -15.72
C GLN A 44 -8.83 -2.63 -14.44
N ILE A 45 -9.49 -3.01 -13.35
CA ILE A 45 -8.81 -3.37 -12.10
C ILE A 45 -7.88 -4.58 -12.29
N LYS A 46 -8.30 -5.61 -13.05
CA LYS A 46 -7.47 -6.80 -13.32
C LYS A 46 -6.24 -6.48 -14.18
N MET A 47 -6.34 -5.55 -15.12
CA MET A 47 -5.20 -5.12 -15.93
C MET A 47 -4.22 -4.27 -15.13
N LEU A 48 -4.72 -3.30 -14.36
CA LEU A 48 -3.91 -2.49 -13.45
C LEU A 48 -3.10 -3.39 -12.51
N GLY A 49 -3.76 -4.38 -11.88
CA GLY A 49 -3.09 -5.36 -11.00
C GLY A 49 -1.95 -6.13 -11.65
N LYS A 50 -2.13 -6.59 -12.89
CA LYS A 50 -1.11 -7.36 -13.63
C LYS A 50 0.13 -6.52 -13.93
N ASP A 51 -0.09 -5.26 -14.22
CA ASP A 51 0.96 -4.31 -14.58
C ASP A 51 1.73 -3.76 -13.36
N ILE A 52 1.11 -3.80 -12.18
CA ILE A 52 1.59 -3.21 -10.92
C ILE A 52 2.81 -3.90 -10.28
N GLY A 53 3.29 -5.06 -10.69
CA GLY A 53 4.18 -5.94 -9.87
C GLY A 53 5.49 -5.44 -9.15
N GLU A 54 5.59 -4.28 -8.50
CA GLU A 54 6.62 -3.73 -7.58
C GLU A 54 5.95 -3.65 -6.22
N GLN A 55 6.74 -3.59 -5.16
CA GLN A 55 6.25 -4.33 -4.00
C GLN A 55 5.28 -3.56 -3.11
N THR A 56 5.48 -2.26 -2.88
CA THR A 56 4.81 -1.58 -1.75
C THR A 56 4.39 -0.10 -1.99
N MET A 57 3.54 0.44 -1.10
CA MET A 57 3.04 1.82 -0.98
C MET A 57 3.87 2.71 -0.07
N ASP A 58 4.93 2.19 0.55
CA ASP A 58 5.77 2.94 1.49
C ASP A 58 6.24 4.22 0.84
N LYS A 59 6.79 4.04 -0.36
CA LYS A 59 7.16 5.09 -1.29
C LYS A 59 5.95 5.64 -2.02
N SER A 60 4.90 4.84 -2.13
CA SER A 60 3.74 5.08 -3.00
C SER A 60 2.62 5.93 -2.38
N LYS A 61 2.59 6.14 -1.06
CA LYS A 61 1.75 7.13 -0.36
C LYS A 61 2.21 7.42 1.10
N PRO A 62 3.48 7.69 1.49
CA PRO A 62 3.98 7.61 2.89
C PRO A 62 3.08 8.14 4.03
N ILE A 63 3.13 7.49 5.20
CA ILE A 63 2.26 7.77 6.36
C ILE A 63 2.90 8.90 7.18
N SER A 64 2.14 9.96 7.50
CA SER A 64 2.68 11.19 8.11
C SER A 64 3.07 11.02 9.58
N SER A 65 2.10 10.65 10.39
CA SER A 65 2.26 10.35 11.79
C SER A 65 1.01 9.63 12.22
N ILE A 66 1.17 8.67 13.11
CA ILE A 66 0.08 7.86 13.61
C ILE A 66 -0.04 8.19 15.09
N ASP A 67 -1.17 8.77 15.49
CA ASP A 67 -1.49 8.98 16.90
C ASP A 67 -1.64 7.60 17.55
N LYS A 68 -0.57 7.15 18.21
CA LYS A 68 -0.47 5.81 18.80
C LYS A 68 -1.58 5.51 19.81
N ASP A 69 -2.15 6.53 20.44
CA ASP A 69 -3.17 6.34 21.46
C ASP A 69 -4.57 6.17 20.84
N LYS A 70 -4.70 6.46 19.53
CA LYS A 70 -5.95 6.31 18.76
C LYS A 70 -5.82 5.34 17.59
N PHE A 71 -4.60 4.97 17.24
CA PHE A 71 -4.35 4.09 16.12
C PHE A 71 -4.91 2.73 16.42
N THR A 72 -5.79 2.29 15.54
CA THR A 72 -6.46 1.02 15.70
C THR A 72 -5.76 -0.06 14.91
N ILE A 73 -5.97 -1.31 15.33
CA ILE A 73 -5.58 -2.46 14.53
C ILE A 73 -6.19 -2.43 13.12
N GLN A 74 -7.39 -1.84 12.95
CA GLN A 74 -8.06 -1.72 11.66
C GLN A 74 -7.32 -0.77 10.70
N GLU A 75 -6.82 0.37 11.19
CA GLU A 75 -6.05 1.31 10.39
C GLU A 75 -4.64 0.79 10.07
N TYR A 76 -4.03 0.06 11.00
CA TYR A 76 -2.78 -0.67 10.76
C TYR A 76 -2.91 -1.63 9.58
N LEU A 77 -3.93 -2.48 9.63
CA LEU A 77 -4.19 -3.45 8.57
C LEU A 77 -4.55 -2.76 7.24
N TYR A 78 -5.29 -1.64 7.25
CA TYR A 78 -5.62 -0.87 6.04
C TYR A 78 -4.39 -0.24 5.37
N LEU A 79 -3.45 0.31 6.15
CA LEU A 79 -2.23 0.90 5.62
C LEU A 79 -1.31 -0.16 5.02
N GLN A 80 -1.16 -1.33 5.66
CA GLN A 80 -0.48 -2.45 5.02
C GLN A 80 -1.17 -2.88 3.73
N TRP A 81 -2.49 -2.91 3.73
CA TRP A 81 -3.31 -3.41 2.63
C TRP A 81 -3.23 -2.57 1.36
N ILE A 82 -3.30 -1.23 1.46
CA ILE A 82 -3.14 -0.39 0.27
C ILE A 82 -1.71 -0.52 -0.28
N GLY A 83 -0.75 -0.88 0.59
CA GLY A 83 0.51 -1.52 0.23
C GLY A 83 1.70 -1.11 1.11
N TYR A 84 1.53 -0.42 2.23
CA TYR A 84 2.66 0.16 2.98
C TYR A 84 3.39 -0.90 3.81
N SER A 85 4.68 -0.69 4.02
CA SER A 85 5.53 -1.57 4.77
C SER A 85 5.39 -1.28 6.23
N VAL A 86 5.66 -2.34 6.98
CA VAL A 86 5.76 -2.28 8.43
C VAL A 86 6.76 -1.20 8.86
N ASN A 87 7.86 -1.01 8.11
CA ASN A 87 8.84 0.03 8.44
C ASN A 87 8.22 1.43 8.33
N ALA A 88 7.50 1.71 7.24
CA ALA A 88 6.83 2.99 7.07
C ALA A 88 5.76 3.25 8.15
N ILE A 89 5.10 2.19 8.62
CA ILE A 89 4.12 2.30 9.70
C ILE A 89 4.80 2.53 11.06
N ILE A 90 5.90 1.82 11.34
CA ILE A 90 6.69 1.96 12.57
C ILE A 90 7.27 3.36 12.69
N GLU A 91 7.86 3.85 11.61
CA GLU A 91 8.41 5.21 11.55
C GLU A 91 7.31 6.25 11.81
N ALA A 92 6.13 6.07 11.22
CA ALA A 92 5.01 6.97 11.43
C ALA A 92 4.45 6.94 12.87
N LEU A 93 4.65 5.84 13.60
CA LEU A 93 4.34 5.74 15.03
C LEU A 93 5.39 6.41 15.93
N GLY A 94 6.52 6.85 15.38
CA GLY A 94 7.58 7.56 16.13
C GLY A 94 8.28 6.70 17.17
N MET A 95 8.28 5.38 17.00
CA MET A 95 8.82 4.43 17.98
C MET A 95 9.96 3.59 17.43
N PRO A 96 10.90 3.15 18.28
CA PRO A 96 11.91 2.19 17.88
C PRO A 96 11.27 0.89 17.38
N ARG A 97 11.83 0.31 16.30
CA ARG A 97 11.38 -0.98 15.76
C ARG A 97 11.31 -2.10 16.81
N SER A 98 12.22 -2.09 17.78
CA SER A 98 12.24 -3.04 18.89
C SER A 98 11.01 -2.92 19.79
N LYS A 99 10.43 -1.71 19.93
CA LYS A 99 9.27 -1.43 20.77
C LYS A 99 7.93 -1.57 20.07
N PHE A 100 7.92 -1.60 18.74
CA PHE A 100 6.70 -1.77 17.97
C PHE A 100 5.96 -3.08 18.28
N TRP A 101 6.68 -4.18 18.54
CA TRP A 101 6.05 -5.48 18.79
C TRP A 101 5.34 -5.56 20.14
N GLU A 102 5.91 -4.92 21.17
CA GLU A 102 5.28 -4.75 22.48
C GLU A 102 4.02 -3.86 22.33
N TYR A 103 4.15 -2.69 21.69
CA TYR A 103 3.03 -1.78 21.42
C TYR A 103 1.88 -2.47 20.67
N LYS A 104 2.19 -3.24 19.62
CA LYS A 104 1.19 -3.97 18.85
C LYS A 104 0.45 -5.02 19.70
N ALA A 105 1.16 -5.74 20.57
CA ALA A 105 0.59 -6.80 21.41
C ALA A 105 -0.24 -6.28 22.58
N GLU A 106 -0.05 -5.02 22.98
CA GLU A 106 -0.77 -4.42 24.11
C GLU A 106 -1.92 -3.51 23.64
N HIS A 107 -1.74 -2.79 22.53
CA HIS A 107 -2.64 -1.69 22.12
C HIS A 107 -3.34 -1.90 20.78
N LEU A 108 -2.86 -2.83 19.94
CA LEU A 108 -3.47 -3.16 18.64
C LEU A 108 -4.06 -4.59 18.60
N ASN A 109 -4.47 -5.15 19.75
CA ASN A 109 -5.13 -6.48 19.80
C ASN A 109 -6.50 -6.48 19.12
#